data_AF-A0A263NZB3-F1
#
_entry.id   AF-A0A263NZB3-F1
#
_cell.length_a   1.000
_cell.length_b   1.000
_cell.length_c   1.000
_cell.angle_alpha   90.00
_cell.angle_beta   90.00
_cell.angle_gamma   90.00
#
_symmetry.space_group_name_H-M   'P 1'
#
loop_
_entity.id
_entity.type
_entity.pdbx_description
1 polymer ?
#
loop_
_entity_poly.entity_id
_entity_poly.type
_entity_poly.pdbx_seq_one_letter_code
_entity_poly.pdbx_strand_id
1 'polypeptide(L)'
;MGFIKAAGVILALAAAGSFACAESRIFTASIDDKGQVTAQSPQWLKEVKLTAQPDYFSEYKVRFVPGVFKQPPRFCSVSVTDVSTTEHVFYGHAKLGSVPAINYVNVLTLKVGDNNPTGDSSMGFMLICIE
;
A
#
# COMPACT_ATOMS: atom_id res chain seq x y z
N MET A 1 -52.14 -29.24 6.40
CA MET A 1 -50.71 -29.58 6.59
C MET A 1 -49.77 -29.13 5.47
N GLY A 2 -50.24 -28.66 4.29
CA GLY A 2 -49.37 -28.22 3.19
C GLY A 2 -48.79 -26.79 3.32
N PHE A 3 -49.56 -25.86 3.90
CA PHE A 3 -49.18 -24.44 4.02
C PHE A 3 -47.96 -24.18 4.92
N ILE A 4 -47.79 -24.98 5.98
CA ILE A 4 -46.68 -24.84 6.93
C ILE A 4 -45.34 -25.21 6.27
N LYS A 5 -45.34 -26.17 5.34
CA LYS A 5 -44.14 -26.59 4.62
C LYS A 5 -43.67 -25.54 3.60
N ALA A 6 -44.61 -24.89 2.90
CA ALA A 6 -44.28 -23.85 1.93
C ALA A 6 -43.69 -22.59 2.60
N ALA A 7 -44.24 -22.18 3.74
CA ALA A 7 -43.73 -21.03 4.50
C ALA A 7 -42.28 -21.25 5.01
N GLY A 8 -41.96 -22.48 5.45
CA GLY A 8 -40.62 -22.84 5.90
C GLY A 8 -39.56 -22.80 4.78
N VAL A 9 -39.93 -23.19 3.56
CA VAL A 9 -39.02 -23.13 2.40
C VAL A 9 -38.75 -21.68 1.99
N ILE A 10 -39.75 -20.81 2.00
CA ILE A 10 -39.59 -19.39 1.63
C ILE A 10 -38.68 -18.66 2.63
N LEU A 11 -38.80 -18.95 3.93
CA LEU A 11 -37.93 -18.39 4.97
C LEU A 11 -36.47 -18.88 4.86
N ALA A 12 -36.25 -20.12 4.45
CA ALA A 12 -34.90 -20.66 4.24
C ALA A 12 -34.18 -20.05 3.02
N LEU A 13 -34.91 -19.73 1.94
CA LEU A 13 -34.35 -19.04 0.78
C LEU A 13 -34.06 -17.55 1.06
N ALA A 14 -34.85 -16.88 1.91
CA ALA A 14 -34.59 -15.50 2.30
C ALA A 14 -33.31 -15.35 3.15
N ALA A 15 -32.97 -16.35 3.96
CA ALA A 15 -31.75 -16.38 4.77
C ALA A 15 -30.46 -16.61 3.94
N ALA A 16 -30.58 -17.17 2.73
CA ALA A 16 -29.44 -17.44 1.84
C ALA A 16 -28.99 -16.22 1.02
N GLY A 17 -29.69 -15.09 1.10
CA GLY A 17 -29.47 -13.92 0.22
C GLY A 17 -28.47 -12.87 0.71
N SER A 18 -27.90 -13.01 1.91
CA SER A 18 -26.96 -12.01 2.45
C SER A 18 -25.51 -12.37 2.12
N PHE A 19 -25.12 -12.25 0.85
CA PHE A 19 -23.71 -12.16 0.52
C PHE A 19 -23.22 -10.78 1.00
N ALA A 20 -22.67 -10.72 2.21
CA ALA A 20 -21.92 -9.57 2.65
C ALA A 20 -20.66 -9.47 1.77
N CYS A 21 -20.73 -8.69 0.69
CA CYS A 21 -19.54 -8.17 0.03
C CYS A 21 -18.84 -7.29 1.07
N ALA A 22 -17.82 -7.83 1.74
CA ALA A 22 -16.89 -7.01 2.49
C ALA A 22 -16.29 -6.01 1.49
N GLU A 23 -16.67 -4.74 1.63
CA GLU A 23 -16.11 -3.67 0.81
C GLU A 23 -14.60 -3.63 1.08
N SER A 24 -13.79 -3.93 0.06
CA SER A 24 -12.34 -3.91 0.19
C SER A 24 -11.91 -2.52 0.61
N ARG A 25 -11.23 -2.43 1.76
CA ARG A 25 -10.75 -1.16 2.29
C ARG A 25 -9.52 -0.70 1.51
N ILE A 26 -9.56 0.53 1.03
CA ILE A 26 -8.46 1.16 0.31
C ILE A 26 -7.68 2.03 1.30
N PHE A 27 -6.37 1.86 1.30
CA PHE A 27 -5.43 2.62 2.10
C PHE A 27 -4.47 3.35 1.18
N THR A 28 -4.33 4.65 1.39
CA THR A 28 -3.44 5.51 0.60
C THR A 28 -2.53 6.31 1.52
N ALA A 29 -1.31 6.56 1.08
CA ALA A 29 -0.37 7.44 1.76
C ALA A 29 0.57 8.12 0.75
N SER A 30 0.97 9.34 1.06
CA SER A 30 2.05 10.08 0.40
C SER A 30 3.19 10.22 1.39
N ILE A 31 4.39 9.86 0.95
CA ILE A 31 5.63 9.88 1.73
C ILE A 31 6.62 10.75 0.98
N ASP A 32 7.33 11.65 1.68
CA ASP A 32 8.39 12.47 1.08
C ASP A 32 9.75 11.73 1.00
N ASP A 33 10.73 12.39 0.39
CA ASP A 33 12.12 11.92 0.24
C ASP A 33 12.86 11.71 1.56
N LYS A 34 12.32 12.20 2.68
CA LYS A 34 12.88 12.02 4.03
C LYS A 34 12.17 10.92 4.80
N GLY A 35 11.19 10.26 4.18
CA GLY A 35 10.37 9.25 4.83
C GLY A 35 9.29 9.82 5.76
N GLN A 36 8.91 11.09 5.62
CA GLN A 36 7.79 11.64 6.36
C GLN A 36 6.48 11.40 5.63
N VAL A 37 5.44 11.01 6.37
CA VAL A 37 4.09 10.87 5.82
C VAL A 37 3.47 12.26 5.70
N THR A 38 3.26 12.72 4.47
CA THR A 38 2.70 14.06 4.17
C THR A 38 1.18 14.04 4.06
N ALA A 39 0.61 12.91 3.65
CA ALA A 39 -0.83 12.67 3.61
C ALA A 39 -1.13 11.18 3.74
N GLN A 40 -2.29 10.82 4.31
CA GLN A 40 -2.78 9.45 4.28
C GLN A 40 -4.30 9.41 4.47
N SER A 41 -4.93 8.41 3.88
CA SER A 41 -6.35 8.11 4.07
C SER A 41 -6.59 6.59 4.06
N PRO A 42 -7.18 6.00 5.12
CA PRO A 42 -7.40 6.59 6.46
C PRO A 42 -6.06 6.86 7.19
N GLN A 43 -6.05 7.03 8.51
CA GLN A 43 -4.81 6.97 9.30
C GLN A 43 -4.45 5.50 9.54
N TRP A 44 -3.37 5.00 8.93
CA TRP A 44 -3.03 3.57 8.91
C TRP A 44 -1.53 3.26 8.98
N LEU A 45 -0.67 4.24 8.70
CA LEU A 45 0.77 4.10 8.86
C LEU A 45 1.18 4.45 10.28
N LYS A 46 2.01 3.60 10.88
CA LYS A 46 2.60 3.83 12.20
C LYS A 46 3.89 4.62 12.11
N GLU A 47 4.77 4.22 11.20
CA GLU A 47 6.08 4.81 11.02
C GLU A 47 6.64 4.42 9.65
N VAL A 48 7.55 5.25 9.14
CA VAL A 48 8.33 4.97 7.95
C VAL A 48 9.79 5.14 8.32
N LYS A 49 10.59 4.09 8.13
CA LYS A 49 12.03 4.14 8.38
C LYS A 49 12.77 4.14 7.05
N LEU A 50 13.40 5.26 6.73
CA LEU A 50 14.31 5.40 5.60
C LEU A 50 15.70 4.86 5.95
N THR A 51 16.26 4.08 5.03
CA THR A 51 17.67 3.68 4.97
C THR A 51 18.20 4.03 3.59
N ALA A 52 18.83 5.20 3.49
CA ALA A 52 19.47 5.64 2.25
C ALA A 52 20.84 4.97 2.12
N GLN A 53 21.07 4.27 1.01
CA GLN A 53 22.38 3.74 0.67
C GLN A 53 22.93 4.57 -0.50
N PRO A 54 24.02 5.35 -0.28
CA PRO A 54 24.63 6.12 -1.35
C PRO A 54 24.99 5.25 -2.54
N ASP A 55 24.75 5.75 -3.75
CA ASP A 55 25.02 5.08 -5.03
C ASP A 55 24.29 3.74 -5.23
N TYR A 56 23.24 3.52 -4.43
CA TYR A 56 22.38 2.34 -4.52
C TYR A 56 20.91 2.75 -4.34
N PHE A 57 20.03 1.79 -4.04
CA PHE A 57 18.64 2.11 -3.73
C PHE A 57 18.50 2.65 -2.31
N SER A 58 17.45 3.46 -2.10
CA SER A 58 17.00 3.81 -0.76
C SER A 58 15.83 2.91 -0.36
N GLU A 59 15.86 2.36 0.85
CA GLU A 59 14.81 1.49 1.37
C GLU A 59 13.96 2.24 2.40
N TYR A 60 12.64 2.19 2.21
CA TYR A 60 11.63 2.70 3.12
C TYR A 60 10.87 1.52 3.71
N LYS A 61 11.10 1.25 5.00
CA LYS A 61 10.29 0.29 5.74
C LYS A 61 9.06 0.98 6.29
N VAL A 62 7.94 0.81 5.60
CA VAL A 62 6.64 1.40 5.94
C VAL A 62 5.90 0.44 6.86
N ARG A 63 5.75 0.78 8.14
CA ARG A 63 5.05 -0.04 9.12
C ARG A 63 3.62 0.43 9.32
N PHE A 64 2.73 -0.53 9.43
CA PHE A 64 1.30 -0.29 9.61
C PHE A 64 0.94 -0.18 11.09
N VAL A 65 -0.13 0.55 11.40
CA VAL A 65 -0.73 0.53 12.73
C VAL A 65 -1.19 -0.91 13.03
N PRO A 66 -0.86 -1.48 14.21
CA PRO A 66 -1.24 -2.85 14.55
C PRO A 66 -2.73 -3.09 14.39
N GLY A 67 -3.08 -4.16 13.68
CA GLY A 67 -4.47 -4.58 13.51
C GLY A 67 -5.25 -3.88 12.40
N VAL A 68 -4.63 -2.94 11.65
CA VAL A 68 -5.18 -2.35 10.41
C VAL A 68 -5.50 -3.45 9.40
N PHE A 69 -4.55 -4.34 9.17
CA PHE A 69 -4.73 -5.51 8.33
C PHE A 69 -4.80 -6.76 9.22
N LYS A 70 -5.80 -7.63 9.00
CA LYS A 70 -5.90 -8.94 9.67
C LYS A 70 -5.16 -10.06 8.92
N GLN A 71 -4.87 -9.82 7.66
CA GLN A 71 -4.10 -10.67 6.76
C GLN A 71 -3.17 -9.77 5.93
N PRO A 72 -2.11 -10.29 5.28
CA PRO A 72 -1.34 -9.49 4.34
C PRO A 72 -2.25 -8.77 3.32
N PRO A 73 -2.03 -7.48 3.02
CA PRO A 73 -2.79 -6.77 1.99
C PRO A 73 -2.81 -7.57 0.67
N ARG A 74 -3.98 -7.66 0.04
CA ARG A 74 -4.15 -8.41 -1.22
C ARG A 74 -3.42 -7.75 -2.37
N PHE A 75 -3.26 -6.44 -2.30
CA PHE A 75 -2.56 -5.65 -3.29
C PHE A 75 -1.90 -4.45 -2.63
N CYS A 76 -0.68 -4.13 -3.05
CA CYS A 76 -0.10 -2.83 -2.84
C CYS A 76 0.57 -2.36 -4.14
N SER A 77 0.62 -1.06 -4.35
CA SER A 77 1.35 -0.44 -5.44
C SER A 77 1.96 0.87 -4.98
N VAL A 78 3.05 1.26 -5.64
CA VAL A 78 3.80 2.46 -5.34
C VAL A 78 4.10 3.22 -6.63
N SER A 79 4.08 4.54 -6.55
CA SER A 79 4.44 5.42 -7.66
C SER A 79 5.24 6.60 -7.14
N VAL A 80 6.35 6.93 -7.81
CA VAL A 80 7.14 8.12 -7.48
C VAL A 80 6.30 9.37 -7.73
N THR A 81 6.40 10.31 -6.80
CA THR A 81 5.79 11.64 -6.94
C THR A 81 6.81 12.76 -6.84
N ASP A 82 8.07 12.43 -6.58
CA ASP A 82 9.15 13.39 -6.54
C ASP A 82 9.52 13.86 -7.93
N VAL A 83 9.29 15.15 -8.16
CA VAL A 83 9.59 15.87 -9.40
C VAL A 83 10.48 17.09 -9.13
N SER A 84 11.21 17.08 -8.01
CA SER A 84 12.05 18.20 -7.57
C SER A 84 13.18 18.52 -8.55
N THR A 85 13.63 17.55 -9.33
CA THR A 85 14.66 17.71 -10.36
C THR A 85 14.27 17.00 -11.66
N THR A 86 14.84 17.45 -12.78
CA THR A 86 14.69 16.79 -14.08
C THR A 86 15.15 15.33 -14.04
N GLU A 87 16.21 15.03 -13.29
CA GLU A 87 16.67 13.65 -13.08
C GLU A 87 15.61 12.78 -12.38
N HIS A 88 14.96 13.31 -11.34
CA HIS A 88 13.92 12.57 -10.61
C HIS A 88 12.72 12.29 -11.52
N VAL A 89 12.38 13.23 -12.41
CA VAL A 89 11.31 13.05 -13.40
C VAL A 89 11.63 11.93 -14.40
N PHE A 90 12.85 11.88 -14.95
CA PHE A 90 13.19 10.92 -16.02
C PHE A 90 13.64 9.56 -15.51
N TYR A 91 14.34 9.52 -14.38
CA TYR A 91 15.04 8.33 -13.91
C TYR A 91 14.47 7.81 -12.59
N GLY A 92 13.56 8.54 -11.94
CA GLY A 92 13.00 8.17 -10.65
C GLY A 92 12.09 6.96 -10.71
N HIS A 93 12.41 5.94 -9.92
CA HIS A 93 11.59 4.75 -9.76
C HIS A 93 11.33 4.43 -8.29
N ALA A 94 10.13 3.91 -8.02
CA ALA A 94 9.75 3.31 -6.76
C ALA A 94 9.17 1.92 -7.04
N LYS A 95 9.54 0.93 -6.23
CA LYS A 95 9.04 -0.44 -6.32
C LYS A 95 8.79 -1.01 -4.93
N LEU A 96 7.89 -1.99 -4.85
CA LEU A 96 7.80 -2.81 -3.64
C LEU A 96 9.04 -3.69 -3.55
N GLY A 97 9.75 -3.62 -2.41
CA GLY A 97 10.93 -4.43 -2.13
C GLY A 97 10.60 -5.85 -1.67
N SER A 98 9.35 -6.12 -1.31
CA SER A 98 8.89 -7.44 -0.88
C SER A 98 7.39 -7.59 -1.08
N VAL A 99 6.90 -8.83 -0.95
CA VAL A 99 5.47 -9.09 -0.72
C VAL A 99 5.04 -8.36 0.56
N PRO A 100 3.91 -7.63 0.57
CA PRO A 100 3.41 -6.96 1.78
C PRO A 100 3.18 -7.97 2.91
N ALA A 101 3.57 -7.59 4.12
CA ALA A 101 3.24 -8.33 5.34
C ALA A 101 2.01 -7.71 6.02
N ILE A 102 1.51 -8.37 7.06
CA ILE A 102 0.38 -7.85 7.86
C ILE A 102 0.70 -6.52 8.57
N ASN A 103 1.99 -6.25 8.85
CA ASN A 103 2.44 -5.13 9.68
C ASN A 103 3.43 -4.19 9.00
N TYR A 104 3.90 -4.50 7.79
CA TYR A 104 4.76 -3.59 7.03
C TYR A 104 4.79 -3.93 5.53
N VAL A 105 5.27 -2.98 4.75
CA VAL A 105 5.75 -3.18 3.38
C VAL A 105 7.07 -2.43 3.20
N ASN A 106 7.96 -2.99 2.40
CA ASN A 106 9.20 -2.32 2.01
C ASN A 106 9.00 -1.65 0.65
N VAL A 107 9.41 -0.39 0.54
CA VAL A 107 9.46 0.36 -0.72
C VAL A 107 10.92 0.68 -1.02
N LEU A 108 11.34 0.46 -2.24
CA LEU A 108 12.68 0.79 -2.73
C LEU A 108 12.57 1.92 -3.74
N THR A 109 13.41 2.95 -3.60
CA THR A 109 13.55 4.03 -4.59
C THR A 109 14.94 4.03 -5.19
N LEU A 110 15.03 4.32 -6.48
CA LEU A 110 16.29 4.32 -7.24
C LEU A 110 16.18 5.24 -8.45
N LYS A 111 17.26 5.98 -8.77
CA LYS A 111 17.41 6.60 -10.10
C LYS A 111 18.04 5.58 -11.06
N VAL A 112 17.36 5.23 -12.15
CA VAL A 112 17.87 4.28 -13.15
C VAL A 112 18.02 4.98 -14.49
N GLY A 113 19.19 4.86 -15.13
CA GLY A 113 19.42 5.38 -16.49
C GLY A 113 20.18 6.70 -16.56
N ASP A 114 20.59 7.25 -15.42
CA ASP A 114 21.65 8.27 -15.37
C ASP A 114 23.02 7.57 -15.47
N ASN A 115 23.95 8.15 -16.21
CA ASN A 115 25.31 7.63 -16.40
C ASN A 115 26.27 8.03 -15.27
N ASN A 116 25.78 8.73 -14.26
CA ASN A 116 26.52 9.18 -13.09
C ASN A 116 26.27 8.26 -11.88
N PRO A 117 27.14 8.30 -10.85
CA PRO A 117 26.83 7.72 -9.55
C PRO A 117 25.48 8.25 -9.05
N THR A 118 24.60 7.34 -8.63
CA THR A 118 23.22 7.66 -8.30
C THR A 118 23.13 8.69 -7.15
N GLY A 119 24.14 8.76 -6.29
CA GLY A 119 24.16 9.64 -5.13
C GLY A 119 23.07 9.24 -4.14
N ASP A 120 22.23 10.19 -3.75
CA ASP A 120 21.01 9.91 -2.99
C ASP A 120 19.86 9.51 -3.92
N SER A 121 19.33 8.31 -3.69
CA SER A 121 18.19 7.74 -4.43
C SER A 121 16.86 7.94 -3.70
N SER A 122 16.85 8.66 -2.58
CA SER A 122 15.65 8.93 -1.81
C SER A 122 14.67 9.76 -2.63
N MET A 123 13.40 9.34 -2.67
CA MET A 123 12.35 9.99 -3.44
C MET A 123 11.04 9.95 -2.67
N GLY A 124 10.25 10.99 -2.81
CA GLY A 124 8.85 10.95 -2.43
C GLY A 124 8.01 10.04 -3.33
N PHE A 125 7.04 9.35 -2.74
CA PHE A 125 6.15 8.42 -3.43
C PHE A 125 4.75 8.37 -2.82
N MET A 126 3.80 7.90 -3.61
CA MET A 126 2.48 7.46 -3.14
C MET A 126 2.44 5.94 -3.01
N LEU A 127 1.84 5.46 -1.93
CA LEU A 127 1.57 4.06 -1.64
C LEU A 127 0.07 3.84 -1.57
N ILE A 128 -0.44 2.87 -2.31
CA ILE A 128 -1.79 2.34 -2.16
C ILE A 128 -1.71 0.88 -1.71
N CYS A 129 -2.55 0.49 -0.75
CA CYS A 129 -2.74 -0.89 -0.34
C CYS A 129 -4.24 -1.20 -0.22
N ILE A 130 -4.62 -2.44 -0.51
CA ILE A 130 -6.01 -2.91 -0.49
C ILE A 130 -6.07 -4.17 0.38
N GLU A 131 -7.07 -4.20 1.27
CA GLU A 131 -7.40 -5.38 2.08
C GLU A 131 -8.10 -6.48 1.28
#